data_AF-A0A8C2QL32-F1
#
_entry.id   AF-A0A8C2QL32-F1
#
_cell.length_a   1.000
_cell.length_b   1.000
_cell.length_c   1.000
_cell.angle_alpha   90.00
_cell.angle_beta   90.00
_cell.angle_gamma   90.00
#
_symmetry.space_group_name_H-M   'P 1'
#
loop_
_entity.id
_entity.type
_entity.pdbx_description
1 polymer ?
#
loop_
_entity_poly.entity_id
_entity_poly.type
_entity_poly.pdbx_seq_one_letter_code
_entity_poly.pdbx_strand_id
1 'polypeptide(L)'
;MKDTQLRKRQAKIISQAVCTLLNSGGGVVKAHIKNSNYIFTRDGIGLENSFCDILPLPQKYLDYMQNKDYFLIFVKPWNPDISGLRVITLKTNFYLRSLSSSHELKAPDAVKFLKERKDTKGRSRQSRPGSFDSDELQPESLVMFFNMEKLIYEETFCFTKSKHAEVKMSPKEKIKEKILEILPQTVSAFANTEGGYLFIGLDLEKEQIIGFEADESDLVELKSEIEKCIGQLPVTHFCEEQEKIKYTCKFIPVHRQGTVCSYVCALRVERFCCAVFAAEPDSWHVEGSCVKRFTTEEWVKLQMDTTP
;
A
#
# COMPACT_ATOMS: atom_id res chain seq x y z
N MET A 1 -24.73 -8.60 -18.98
CA MET A 1 -23.69 -8.31 -17.98
C MET A 1 -23.03 -6.98 -18.33
N LYS A 2 -23.36 -5.90 -17.61
CA LYS A 2 -22.81 -4.56 -17.87
C LYS A 2 -21.39 -4.48 -17.30
N ASP A 3 -20.49 -3.90 -18.08
CA ASP A 3 -19.05 -3.72 -17.85
C ASP A 3 -18.70 -3.55 -16.34
N THR A 4 -18.06 -4.57 -15.78
CA THR A 4 -17.63 -4.60 -14.37
C THR A 4 -16.56 -3.55 -14.09
N GLN A 5 -15.73 -3.18 -15.08
CA GLN A 5 -14.71 -2.15 -14.92
C GLN A 5 -15.37 -0.76 -14.83
N LEU A 6 -16.37 -0.49 -15.67
CA LEU A 6 -17.13 0.76 -15.61
C LEU A 6 -17.79 0.97 -14.24
N ARG A 7 -18.42 -0.09 -13.69
CA ARG A 7 -19.04 -0.03 -12.35
C ARG A 7 -18.02 0.29 -11.26
N LYS A 8 -16.87 -0.37 -11.25
CA LYS A 8 -15.78 -0.09 -10.30
C LYS A 8 -15.27 1.35 -10.42
N ARG A 9 -15.12 1.86 -11.65
CA ARG A 9 -14.70 3.25 -11.90
C ARG A 9 -15.72 4.26 -11.37
N GLN A 10 -17.01 4.05 -11.63
CA GLN A 10 -18.07 4.94 -11.15
C GLN A 10 -18.17 4.93 -9.62
N ALA A 11 -18.10 3.75 -9.00
CA ALA A 11 -18.06 3.62 -7.55
C ALA A 11 -16.89 4.40 -6.95
N LYS A 12 -15.68 4.26 -7.52
CA LYS A 12 -14.49 5.00 -7.07
C LYS A 12 -14.69 6.52 -7.13
N ILE A 13 -15.25 7.04 -8.23
CA ILE A 13 -15.50 8.49 -8.39
C ILE A 13 -16.49 8.99 -7.33
N ILE A 14 -17.56 8.24 -7.08
CA ILE A 14 -18.58 8.61 -6.09
C ILE A 14 -17.99 8.54 -4.67
N SER A 15 -17.25 7.48 -4.33
CA SER A 15 -16.57 7.37 -3.03
C SER A 15 -15.58 8.51 -2.80
N GLN A 16 -14.84 8.92 -3.83
CA GLN A 16 -13.92 10.06 -3.75
C GLN A 16 -14.69 11.36 -3.47
N ALA A 17 -15.79 11.62 -4.18
CA ALA A 17 -16.60 12.81 -3.97
C ALA A 17 -17.21 12.85 -2.56
N VAL A 18 -17.73 11.71 -2.08
CA VAL A 18 -18.25 11.58 -0.71
C VAL A 18 -17.15 11.82 0.34
N CYS A 19 -15.98 11.18 0.19
CA CYS A 19 -14.82 11.42 1.07
C CYS A 19 -14.43 12.89 1.11
N THR A 20 -14.42 13.56 -0.05
CA THR A 20 -14.08 14.97 -0.17
C THR A 20 -15.04 15.83 0.65
N LEU A 21 -16.35 15.63 0.48
CA LEU A 21 -17.37 16.40 1.17
C LEU A 21 -17.40 16.14 2.68
N LEU A 22 -17.18 14.89 3.11
CA LEU A 22 -17.04 14.55 4.53
C LEU A 22 -15.95 15.39 5.21
N ASN A 23 -14.80 15.54 4.54
CA ASN A 23 -13.66 16.31 5.03
C ASN A 23 -13.79 17.83 4.84
N SER A 24 -14.86 18.33 4.23
CA SER A 24 -14.99 19.73 3.80
C SER A 24 -16.30 20.41 4.22
N GLY A 25 -16.89 19.97 5.34
CA GLY A 25 -18.11 20.61 5.87
C GLY A 25 -19.43 20.04 5.31
N GLY A 26 -19.38 19.01 4.49
CA GLY A 26 -20.55 18.40 3.84
C GLY A 26 -20.89 19.00 2.48
N GLY A 27 -21.99 18.56 1.88
CA GLY A 27 -22.46 19.04 0.58
C GLY A 27 -23.36 18.03 -0.15
N VAL A 28 -23.41 18.13 -1.48
CA VAL A 28 -24.24 17.24 -2.32
C VAL A 28 -23.44 16.74 -3.51
N VAL A 29 -23.38 15.42 -3.67
CA VAL A 29 -22.91 14.79 -4.92
C VAL A 29 -24.10 14.69 -5.87
N LYS A 30 -23.97 15.27 -7.06
CA LYS A 30 -24.98 15.20 -8.13
C LYS A 30 -24.48 14.28 -9.25
N ALA A 31 -25.17 13.17 -9.47
CA ALA A 31 -24.87 12.22 -10.53
C ALA A 31 -26.01 12.15 -11.54
N HIS A 32 -25.69 12.17 -12.85
CA HIS A 32 -26.69 11.97 -13.89
C HIS A 32 -26.96 10.47 -14.10
N ILE A 33 -28.23 10.09 -14.07
CA ILE A 33 -28.69 8.72 -14.20
C ILE A 33 -28.70 8.35 -15.68
N LYS A 34 -27.82 7.42 -16.07
CA LYS A 34 -27.77 6.92 -17.46
C LYS A 34 -28.87 5.89 -17.76
N ASN A 35 -29.36 5.19 -16.75
CA ASN A 35 -30.41 4.19 -16.91
C ASN A 35 -31.78 4.87 -16.80
N SER A 36 -32.43 5.14 -17.95
CA SER A 36 -33.73 5.81 -18.01
C SER A 36 -34.83 5.12 -17.19
N ASN A 37 -34.70 3.81 -16.95
CA ASN A 37 -35.70 3.02 -16.23
C ASN A 37 -35.40 2.92 -14.73
N TYR A 38 -34.37 3.61 -14.22
CA TYR A 38 -33.96 3.54 -12.82
C TYR A 38 -34.94 4.27 -11.91
N ILE A 39 -35.34 3.60 -10.83
CA ILE A 39 -36.20 4.14 -9.78
C ILE A 39 -35.57 3.79 -8.43
N PHE A 40 -35.14 4.80 -7.68
CA PHE A 40 -34.39 4.63 -6.43
C PHE A 40 -35.09 3.73 -5.42
N THR A 41 -36.39 3.92 -5.20
CA THR A 41 -37.17 3.12 -4.24
C THR A 41 -37.28 1.64 -4.62
N ARG A 42 -37.11 1.29 -5.90
CA ARG A 42 -37.14 -0.08 -6.39
C ARG A 42 -35.73 -0.68 -6.50
N ASP A 43 -34.78 0.11 -6.99
CA ASP A 43 -33.48 -0.38 -7.46
C ASP A 43 -32.34 -0.19 -6.45
N GLY A 44 -32.54 0.64 -5.41
CA GLY A 44 -31.52 0.92 -4.39
C GLY A 44 -30.35 1.77 -4.91
N ILE A 45 -29.26 1.84 -4.15
CA ILE A 45 -28.08 2.67 -4.47
C ILE A 45 -27.06 1.85 -5.26
N GLY A 46 -26.87 0.57 -4.88
CA GLY A 46 -25.88 -0.32 -5.49
C GLY A 46 -24.43 0.07 -5.16
N LEU A 47 -24.22 0.85 -4.09
CA LEU A 47 -22.93 1.32 -3.57
C LEU A 47 -22.83 1.12 -2.05
N GLU A 48 -23.76 0.39 -1.43
CA GLU A 48 -23.89 0.25 0.02
C GLU A 48 -22.60 -0.31 0.63
N ASN A 49 -22.04 -1.37 0.03
CA ASN A 49 -20.79 -1.98 0.47
C ASN A 49 -19.60 -1.00 0.39
N SER A 50 -19.56 -0.16 -0.64
CA SER A 50 -18.47 0.80 -0.84
C SER A 50 -18.44 1.86 0.26
N PHE A 51 -19.59 2.23 0.82
CA PHE A 51 -19.64 3.20 1.92
C PHE A 51 -19.42 2.58 3.29
N CYS A 52 -19.83 1.33 3.51
CA CYS A 52 -19.57 0.60 4.75
C CYS A 52 -18.06 0.37 5.01
N ASP A 53 -17.25 0.29 3.95
CA ASP A 53 -15.79 0.17 4.08
C ASP A 53 -15.11 1.46 4.58
N ILE A 54 -15.81 2.60 4.50
CA ILE A 54 -15.28 3.95 4.78
C ILE A 54 -15.91 4.52 6.06
N LEU A 55 -17.21 4.27 6.25
CA LEU A 55 -18.01 4.86 7.31
C LEU A 55 -18.61 3.75 8.19
N PRO A 56 -18.45 3.83 9.52
CA PRO A 56 -19.05 2.85 10.42
C PRO A 56 -20.58 2.90 10.40
N LEU A 57 -21.18 4.07 10.14
CA LEU A 57 -22.63 4.27 10.05
C LEU A 57 -22.96 5.21 8.87
N PRO A 58 -23.01 4.69 7.62
CA PRO A 58 -23.26 5.52 6.45
C PRO A 58 -24.55 6.35 6.54
N GLN A 59 -25.62 5.78 7.10
CA GLN A 59 -26.92 6.45 7.28
C GLN A 59 -26.87 7.71 8.16
N LYS A 60 -25.88 7.82 9.06
CA LYS A 60 -25.69 9.02 9.87
C LYS A 60 -25.20 10.21 9.03
N TYR A 61 -24.46 9.93 7.97
CA TYR A 61 -23.77 10.92 7.15
C TYR A 61 -24.36 11.11 5.77
N LEU A 62 -25.07 10.12 5.24
CA LEU A 62 -25.53 10.08 3.86
C LEU A 62 -27.04 9.98 3.77
N ASP A 63 -27.64 10.95 3.09
CA ASP A 63 -29.06 10.92 2.67
C ASP A 63 -29.13 10.90 1.13
N TYR A 64 -30.18 10.29 0.59
CA TYR A 64 -30.27 10.03 -0.86
C TYR A 64 -31.59 10.52 -1.43
N MET A 65 -31.56 11.08 -2.64
CA MET A 65 -32.76 11.52 -3.35
C MET A 65 -32.60 11.36 -4.85
N GLN A 66 -33.61 10.80 -5.50
CA GLN A 66 -33.75 10.90 -6.95
C GLN A 66 -34.55 12.15 -7.30
N ASN A 67 -34.03 12.95 -8.23
CA ASN A 67 -34.72 14.12 -8.79
C ASN A 67 -34.62 14.07 -10.31
N LYS A 68 -35.73 13.68 -10.96
CA LYS A 68 -35.79 13.43 -12.42
C LYS A 68 -34.67 12.47 -12.83
N ASP A 69 -33.81 12.91 -13.75
CA ASP A 69 -32.68 12.14 -14.30
C ASP A 69 -31.40 12.30 -13.45
N TYR A 70 -31.49 12.84 -12.24
CA TYR A 70 -30.37 12.97 -11.32
C TYR A 70 -30.56 12.16 -10.05
N PHE A 71 -29.44 11.59 -9.58
CA PHE A 71 -29.31 11.01 -8.25
C PHE A 71 -28.46 11.95 -7.39
N LEU A 72 -28.97 12.30 -6.22
CA LEU A 72 -28.36 13.22 -5.29
C LEU A 72 -27.98 12.47 -4.02
N ILE A 73 -26.72 12.62 -3.60
CA ILE A 73 -26.19 12.09 -2.35
C ILE A 73 -25.86 13.29 -1.47
N PHE A 74 -26.66 13.52 -0.44
CA PHE A 74 -26.39 14.54 0.57
C PHE A 74 -25.40 13.98 1.57
N VAL A 75 -24.33 14.73 1.80
CA VAL A 75 -23.22 14.34 2.67
C VAL A 75 -23.15 15.33 3.82
N LYS A 76 -23.38 14.86 5.04
CA LYS A 76 -23.18 15.65 6.26
C LYS A 76 -21.69 15.75 6.56
N PRO A 77 -21.24 16.84 7.21
CA PRO A 77 -19.85 16.97 7.63
C PRO A 77 -19.42 15.79 8.50
N TRP A 78 -18.15 15.40 8.36
CA TRP A 78 -17.55 14.43 9.27
C TRP A 78 -17.47 15.00 10.67
N ASN A 79 -17.80 14.18 11.67
CA ASN A 79 -17.61 14.51 13.08
C ASN A 79 -16.49 13.62 13.66
N PRO A 80 -15.33 14.22 14.00
CA PRO A 80 -14.19 13.49 14.57
C PRO A 80 -14.47 12.75 15.88
N ASP A 81 -15.40 13.25 16.71
CA ASP A 81 -15.66 12.75 18.07
C ASP A 81 -16.16 11.30 18.10
N ILE A 82 -16.72 10.82 17.00
CA ILE A 82 -17.35 9.50 16.92
C ILE A 82 -16.33 8.38 16.62
N SER A 83 -15.17 8.73 16.05
CA SER A 83 -14.25 7.75 15.47
C SER A 83 -12.80 7.90 15.91
N GLY A 84 -12.44 9.05 16.50
CA GLY A 84 -11.04 9.40 16.77
C GLY A 84 -10.21 9.70 15.51
N LEU A 85 -10.82 9.69 14.32
CA LEU A 85 -10.22 10.12 13.06
C LEU A 85 -10.58 11.57 12.77
N ARG A 86 -9.58 12.38 12.42
CA ARG A 86 -9.77 13.79 12.06
C ARG A 86 -10.24 13.95 10.62
N VAL A 87 -9.76 13.08 9.73
CA VAL A 87 -10.18 13.03 8.32
C VAL A 87 -10.54 11.62 7.88
N ILE A 88 -11.54 11.52 7.02
CA ILE A 88 -11.96 10.30 6.34
C ILE A 88 -10.98 9.95 5.23
N THR A 89 -10.72 8.65 5.08
CA THR A 89 -9.73 8.10 4.16
C THR A 89 -10.28 6.84 3.51
N LEU A 90 -10.24 6.76 2.18
CA LEU A 90 -10.66 5.58 1.43
C LEU A 90 -9.61 4.47 1.49
N LYS A 91 -8.35 4.86 1.26
CA LYS A 91 -7.16 4.01 1.37
C LYS A 91 -6.05 4.78 2.04
N THR A 92 -5.42 4.17 3.02
CA THR A 92 -4.26 4.77 3.68
C THR A 92 -3.01 4.62 2.83
N ASN A 93 -2.97 3.59 1.96
CA ASN A 93 -1.76 3.14 1.27
C ASN A 93 -0.60 2.84 2.25
N PHE A 94 -0.94 2.53 3.51
CA PHE A 94 0.00 2.20 4.56
C PHE A 94 -0.06 0.70 4.83
N TYR A 95 1.03 -0.02 4.52
CA TYR A 95 1.03 -1.48 4.57
C TYR A 95 1.86 -2.01 5.72
N LEU A 96 1.40 -3.12 6.31
CA LEU A 96 2.19 -3.97 7.18
C LEU A 96 2.30 -5.36 6.57
N ARG A 97 3.40 -6.03 6.88
CA ARG A 97 3.58 -7.46 6.64
C ARG A 97 3.09 -8.26 7.85
N SER A 98 2.18 -9.21 7.63
CA SER A 98 1.70 -10.13 8.66
C SER A 98 1.67 -11.55 8.12
N LEU A 99 2.24 -12.50 8.86
CA LEU A 99 2.42 -13.88 8.41
C LEU A 99 3.05 -13.89 7.00
N SER A 100 2.39 -14.39 5.98
CA SER A 100 2.91 -14.48 4.61
C SER A 100 2.35 -13.44 3.63
N SER A 101 1.66 -12.40 4.12
CA SER A 101 0.96 -11.44 3.27
C SER A 101 1.08 -9.99 3.75
N SER A 102 0.99 -9.07 2.79
CA SER A 102 1.01 -7.63 3.04
C SER A 102 -0.43 -7.11 3.05
N HIS A 103 -0.81 -6.39 4.10
CA HIS A 103 -2.16 -5.86 4.26
C HIS A 103 -2.11 -4.36 4.49
N GLU A 104 -3.05 -3.65 3.86
CA GLU A 104 -3.25 -2.23 4.08
C GLU A 104 -3.92 -2.02 5.44
N LEU A 105 -3.38 -1.15 6.28
CA LEU A 105 -4.03 -0.76 7.52
C LEU A 105 -5.20 0.18 7.22
N LYS A 106 -6.35 -0.10 7.84
CA LYS A 106 -7.45 0.87 7.86
C LYS A 106 -7.03 2.10 8.65
N ALA A 107 -7.66 3.24 8.35
CA ALA A 107 -7.27 4.53 8.93
C ALA A 107 -7.16 4.52 10.48
N PRO A 108 -8.09 3.91 11.25
CA PRO A 108 -7.94 3.85 12.71
C PRO A 108 -6.66 3.16 13.17
N ASP A 109 -6.33 2.02 12.56
CA ASP A 109 -5.15 1.22 12.90
C ASP A 109 -3.86 1.90 12.45
N ALA A 110 -3.87 2.55 11.28
CA ALA A 110 -2.75 3.34 10.78
C ALA A 110 -2.45 4.52 11.73
N VAL A 111 -3.49 5.25 12.18
CA VAL A 111 -3.32 6.35 13.13
C VAL A 111 -2.80 5.85 14.47
N LYS A 112 -3.30 4.71 14.96
CA LYS A 112 -2.78 4.06 16.17
C LYS A 112 -1.29 3.72 16.03
N PHE A 113 -0.89 3.07 14.94
CA PHE A 113 0.51 2.74 14.65
C PHE A 113 1.39 4.01 14.65
N LEU A 114 0.94 5.07 13.98
CA LEU A 114 1.70 6.31 13.88
C LEU A 114 1.84 7.00 15.25
N LYS A 115 0.81 6.95 16.12
CA LYS A 115 0.88 7.46 17.50
C LYS A 115 1.91 6.68 18.32
N GLU A 116 1.89 5.35 18.23
CA GLU A 116 2.89 4.51 18.89
C GLU A 116 4.33 4.80 18.41
N ARG A 117 4.52 5.04 17.11
CA ARG A 117 5.82 5.46 16.54
C ARG A 117 6.24 6.86 16.98
N LYS A 118 5.30 7.80 17.12
CA LYS A 118 5.56 9.15 17.62
C LYS A 118 5.99 9.14 19.09
N ASP A 119 5.28 8.40 19.93
CA ASP A 119 5.57 8.29 21.37
C ASP A 119 6.95 7.67 21.62
N THR A 120 7.37 6.79 20.72
CA THR A 120 8.70 6.19 20.74
C THR A 120 9.77 7.02 20.02
N LYS A 121 9.43 8.17 19.40
CA LYS A 121 10.33 8.95 18.52
C LYS A 121 11.00 8.09 17.44
N GLY A 122 10.25 7.14 16.86
CA GLY A 122 10.79 6.16 15.92
C GLY A 122 11.65 5.06 16.55
N ARG A 123 11.85 5.06 17.88
CA ARG A 123 12.58 4.04 18.61
C ARG A 123 11.64 2.91 19.02
N SER A 124 11.31 2.01 18.12
CA SER A 124 10.57 0.81 18.51
C SER A 124 11.30 0.08 19.64
N ARG A 125 10.69 -0.01 20.83
CA ARG A 125 11.07 -0.85 22.00
C ARG A 125 12.47 -1.47 21.90
N GLN A 126 13.50 -0.64 22.05
CA GLN A 126 14.83 -1.08 22.44
C GLN A 126 15.27 -0.16 23.56
N SER A 127 14.95 -0.56 24.80
CA SER A 127 15.65 -0.23 26.05
C SER A 127 14.76 -0.50 27.27
N ARG A 128 14.37 -1.77 27.49
CA ARG A 128 14.30 -2.27 28.87
C ARG A 128 15.64 -2.92 29.16
N PRO A 129 16.40 -2.49 30.19
CA PRO A 129 17.63 -3.18 30.57
C PRO A 129 17.30 -4.63 30.92
N GLY A 130 17.88 -5.60 30.21
CA GLY A 130 17.75 -7.03 30.52
C GLY A 130 16.92 -7.88 29.55
N SER A 131 16.40 -7.34 28.44
CA SER A 131 15.93 -8.19 27.34
C SER A 131 17.10 -8.45 26.39
N PHE A 132 17.60 -9.69 26.37
CA PHE A 132 18.51 -10.15 25.33
C PHE A 132 17.90 -9.85 23.96
N ASP A 133 18.72 -9.29 23.08
CA ASP A 133 18.37 -9.06 21.68
C ASP A 133 17.84 -10.34 21.06
N SER A 134 16.55 -10.35 20.76
CA SER A 134 16.13 -10.89 19.48
C SER A 134 15.83 -9.68 18.61
N ASP A 135 16.87 -9.18 17.94
CA ASP A 135 16.75 -9.15 16.48
C ASP A 135 16.15 -10.51 16.13
N GLU A 136 14.86 -10.56 15.77
CA GLU A 136 14.25 -11.79 15.30
C GLU A 136 15.08 -12.19 14.08
N LEU A 137 16.05 -13.08 14.30
CA LEU A 137 17.14 -13.39 13.38
C LEU A 137 16.47 -13.73 12.06
N GLN A 138 16.73 -12.88 11.06
CA GLN A 138 16.23 -13.13 9.72
C GLN A 138 16.57 -14.58 9.37
N PRO A 139 15.60 -15.40 8.91
CA PRO A 139 15.85 -16.82 8.68
C PRO A 139 17.13 -17.01 7.88
N GLU A 140 18.06 -17.80 8.40
CA GLU A 140 19.42 -17.96 7.84
C GLU A 140 19.36 -18.35 6.35
N SER A 141 18.36 -19.15 5.96
CA SER A 141 18.09 -19.52 4.57
C SER A 141 17.86 -18.31 3.64
N LEU A 142 17.17 -17.25 4.09
CA LEU A 142 16.95 -16.04 3.30
C LEU A 142 18.23 -15.24 3.12
N VAL A 143 19.01 -15.12 4.21
CA VAL A 143 20.29 -14.40 4.20
C VAL A 143 21.29 -15.12 3.29
N MET A 144 21.39 -16.45 3.40
CA MET A 144 22.23 -17.27 2.53
C MET A 144 21.82 -17.11 1.07
N PHE A 145 20.53 -17.26 0.75
CA PHE A 145 20.05 -17.13 -0.62
C PHE A 145 20.30 -15.73 -1.20
N PHE A 146 20.07 -14.67 -0.43
CA PHE A 146 20.33 -13.29 -0.86
C PHE A 146 21.82 -12.99 -1.12
N ASN A 147 22.72 -13.77 -0.52
CA ASN A 147 24.16 -13.62 -0.67
C ASN A 147 24.77 -14.56 -1.72
N MET A 148 23.97 -15.41 -2.37
CA MET A 148 24.44 -16.21 -3.50
C MET A 148 24.85 -15.32 -4.67
N GLU A 149 26.01 -15.62 -5.26
CA GLU A 149 26.51 -14.95 -6.47
C GLU A 149 26.01 -15.61 -7.75
N LYS A 150 25.50 -16.84 -7.63
CA LYS A 150 25.05 -17.68 -8.74
C LYS A 150 23.92 -18.59 -8.29
N LEU A 151 22.94 -18.78 -9.16
CA LEU A 151 21.85 -19.75 -9.01
C LEU A 151 21.84 -20.73 -10.18
N ILE A 152 21.27 -21.92 -9.98
CA ILE A 152 21.06 -22.91 -11.06
C ILE A 152 19.59 -22.93 -11.47
N TYR A 153 19.35 -22.95 -12.79
CA TYR A 153 18.00 -23.03 -13.34
C TYR A 153 17.32 -24.34 -12.92
N GLU A 154 16.06 -24.27 -12.50
CA GLU A 154 15.23 -25.39 -11.99
C GLU A 154 15.75 -26.05 -10.70
N GLU A 155 16.79 -25.50 -10.07
CA GLU A 155 17.21 -25.91 -8.73
C GLU A 155 16.16 -25.46 -7.69
N THR A 156 16.00 -26.30 -6.66
CA THR A 156 15.05 -26.07 -5.58
C THR A 156 15.60 -25.05 -4.57
N PHE A 157 14.77 -24.11 -4.12
CA PHE A 157 15.09 -23.21 -3.01
C PHE A 157 14.33 -23.59 -1.73
N CYS A 158 14.96 -23.42 -0.56
CA CYS A 158 14.48 -24.01 0.69
C CYS A 158 13.79 -23.01 1.63
N PHE A 159 12.93 -22.13 1.10
CA PHE A 159 12.13 -21.21 1.93
C PHE A 159 10.78 -20.89 1.29
N THR A 160 9.82 -20.44 2.11
CA THR A 160 8.48 -20.06 1.66
C THR A 160 8.18 -18.60 1.97
N LYS A 161 7.00 -18.11 1.56
CA LYS A 161 6.53 -16.78 1.92
C LYS A 161 6.36 -16.68 3.44
N SER A 162 6.85 -15.59 4.01
CA SER A 162 6.83 -15.34 5.45
C SER A 162 6.74 -13.85 5.74
N LYS A 163 6.88 -13.50 7.02
CA LYS A 163 6.91 -12.12 7.50
C LYS A 163 8.15 -11.39 6.98
N HIS A 164 9.17 -12.14 6.59
CA HIS A 164 10.44 -11.64 6.10
C HIS A 164 10.69 -11.97 4.63
N ALA A 165 9.80 -12.72 3.96
CA ALA A 165 9.98 -13.13 2.58
C ALA A 165 8.69 -12.98 1.77
N GLU A 166 8.76 -12.23 0.67
CA GLU A 166 7.77 -12.22 -0.40
C GLU A 166 8.41 -12.84 -1.64
N VAL A 167 7.71 -13.79 -2.23
CA VAL A 167 8.17 -14.52 -3.42
C VAL A 167 7.19 -14.29 -4.55
N LYS A 168 7.70 -13.80 -5.68
CA LYS A 168 6.93 -13.57 -6.91
C LYS A 168 7.56 -14.31 -8.07
N MET A 169 6.72 -14.99 -8.84
CA MET A 169 7.15 -15.51 -10.13
C MET A 169 7.26 -14.36 -11.13
N SER A 170 8.27 -14.39 -11.98
CA SER A 170 8.39 -13.52 -13.14
C SER A 170 7.39 -13.99 -14.21
N PRO A 171 6.51 -13.12 -14.70
CA PRO A 171 5.79 -13.41 -15.92
C PRO A 171 6.69 -13.10 -17.12
N LYS A 172 6.49 -13.84 -18.21
CA LYS A 172 7.31 -13.77 -19.43
C LYS A 172 7.35 -12.39 -20.09
N GLU A 173 6.36 -11.53 -19.82
CA GLU A 173 6.24 -10.19 -20.41
C GLU A 173 6.07 -9.11 -19.34
N LYS A 174 6.62 -7.91 -19.62
CA LYS A 174 6.47 -6.67 -18.84
C LYS A 174 7.00 -6.78 -17.41
N ILE A 175 8.17 -7.42 -17.25
CA ILE A 175 8.79 -7.60 -15.94
C ILE A 175 9.01 -6.26 -15.23
N LYS A 176 9.55 -5.25 -15.93
CA LYS A 176 9.75 -3.90 -15.41
C LYS A 176 8.46 -3.30 -14.84
N GLU A 177 7.38 -3.27 -15.64
CA GLU A 177 6.09 -2.71 -15.21
C GLU A 177 5.57 -3.41 -13.95
N LYS A 178 5.69 -4.74 -13.88
CA LYS A 178 5.15 -5.54 -12.77
C LYS A 178 5.97 -5.45 -11.50
N ILE A 179 7.30 -5.35 -11.62
CA ILE A 179 8.16 -5.05 -10.47
C ILE A 179 7.76 -3.70 -9.89
N LEU A 180 7.64 -2.67 -10.73
CA LEU A 180 7.26 -1.33 -10.30
C LEU A 180 5.83 -1.26 -9.74
N GLU A 181 4.92 -2.11 -10.20
CA GLU A 181 3.56 -2.20 -9.67
C GLU A 181 3.51 -2.72 -8.22
N ILE A 182 4.30 -3.75 -7.89
CA ILE A 182 4.25 -4.39 -6.57
C ILE A 182 5.23 -3.77 -5.55
N LEU A 183 6.23 -3.03 -6.04
CA LEU A 183 7.35 -2.55 -5.24
C LEU A 183 6.90 -1.59 -4.13
N PRO A 184 6.05 -0.57 -4.37
CA PRO A 184 5.62 0.36 -3.32
C PRO A 184 4.93 -0.34 -2.14
N GLN A 185 4.01 -1.26 -2.44
CA GLN A 185 3.29 -2.02 -1.41
C GLN A 185 4.24 -2.90 -0.62
N THR A 186 5.16 -3.59 -1.30
CA THR A 186 6.12 -4.50 -0.65
C THR A 186 7.10 -3.74 0.24
N VAL A 187 7.64 -2.63 -0.25
CA VAL A 187 8.60 -1.79 0.50
C VAL A 187 7.94 -1.16 1.71
N SER A 188 6.74 -0.57 1.56
CA SER A 188 5.95 -0.06 2.69
C SER A 188 5.72 -1.15 3.75
N ALA A 189 5.29 -2.34 3.32
CA ALA A 189 5.00 -3.46 4.22
C ALA A 189 6.22 -3.92 5.03
N PHE A 190 7.38 -4.09 4.40
CA PHE A 190 8.61 -4.52 5.09
C PHE A 190 9.21 -3.41 5.96
N ALA A 191 9.26 -2.17 5.44
CA ALA A 191 9.82 -1.03 6.15
C ALA A 191 9.06 -0.75 7.46
N ASN A 192 7.74 -0.86 7.46
CA ASN A 192 6.92 -0.59 8.64
C ASN A 192 6.93 -1.71 9.70
N THR A 193 7.42 -2.91 9.34
CA THR A 193 7.53 -4.05 10.25
C THR A 193 8.96 -4.23 10.74
N GLU A 194 9.65 -5.28 10.28
CA GLU A 194 10.99 -5.72 10.73
C GLU A 194 11.97 -5.82 9.56
N GLY A 195 11.60 -5.29 8.39
CA GLY A 195 12.32 -5.53 7.15
C GLY A 195 12.05 -6.92 6.58
N GLY A 196 12.67 -7.20 5.43
CA GLY A 196 12.54 -8.48 4.75
C GLY A 196 13.10 -8.45 3.33
N TYR A 197 12.75 -9.50 2.58
CA TYR A 197 13.27 -9.82 1.27
C TYR A 197 12.14 -10.01 0.27
N LEU A 198 12.27 -9.39 -0.89
CA LEU A 198 11.45 -9.64 -2.07
C LEU A 198 12.30 -10.37 -3.11
N PHE A 199 11.87 -11.58 -3.49
CA PHE A 199 12.49 -12.37 -4.54
C PHE A 199 11.55 -12.46 -5.74
N ILE A 200 12.03 -12.08 -6.91
CA ILE A 200 11.27 -12.07 -8.17
C ILE A 200 11.99 -12.97 -9.18
N GLY A 201 11.26 -13.95 -9.70
CA GLY A 201 11.81 -15.00 -10.57
C GLY A 201 11.84 -16.39 -9.94
N LEU A 202 11.11 -16.61 -8.84
CA LEU A 202 10.99 -17.92 -8.21
C LEU A 202 9.57 -18.47 -8.40
N ASP A 203 9.47 -19.74 -8.75
CA ASP A 203 8.22 -20.49 -8.82
C ASP A 203 7.93 -21.11 -7.46
N LEU A 204 6.95 -20.57 -6.74
CA LEU A 204 6.59 -21.05 -5.40
C LEU A 204 5.80 -22.37 -5.45
N GLU A 205 5.13 -22.68 -6.56
CA GLU A 205 4.33 -23.91 -6.68
C GLU A 205 5.25 -25.12 -6.89
N LYS A 206 6.31 -24.93 -7.67
CA LYS A 206 7.33 -25.97 -7.92
C LYS A 206 8.55 -25.87 -7.01
N GLU A 207 8.65 -24.80 -6.23
CA GLU A 207 9.83 -24.45 -5.42
C GLU A 207 11.11 -24.31 -6.27
N GLN A 208 10.99 -23.85 -7.50
CA GLN A 208 12.08 -23.80 -8.49
C GLN A 208 12.56 -22.39 -8.81
N ILE A 209 13.86 -22.27 -9.09
CA ILE A 209 14.48 -21.04 -9.59
C ILE A 209 14.29 -20.95 -11.12
N ILE A 210 13.57 -19.92 -11.58
CA ILE A 210 13.26 -19.71 -13.00
C ILE A 210 13.97 -18.47 -13.57
N GLY A 211 13.91 -17.36 -12.83
CA GLY A 211 14.43 -16.05 -13.23
C GLY A 211 13.60 -15.36 -14.33
N PHE A 212 14.09 -14.23 -14.82
CA PHE A 212 13.61 -13.56 -16.02
C PHE A 212 14.76 -13.27 -16.97
N GLU A 213 14.50 -13.31 -18.27
CA GLU A 213 15.48 -12.94 -19.30
C GLU A 213 15.65 -11.42 -19.33
N ALA A 214 16.90 -10.96 -19.39
CA ALA A 214 17.27 -9.55 -19.44
C ALA A 214 18.73 -9.42 -19.88
N ASP A 215 19.05 -8.38 -20.67
CA ASP A 215 20.43 -8.01 -20.97
C ASP A 215 20.99 -7.08 -19.89
N GLU A 216 22.31 -6.84 -19.89
CA GLU A 216 22.96 -5.97 -18.89
C GLU A 216 22.37 -4.55 -18.85
N SER A 217 22.02 -3.99 -20.02
CA SER A 217 21.37 -2.68 -20.11
C SER A 217 20.00 -2.65 -19.44
N ASP A 218 19.22 -3.74 -19.57
CA ASP A 218 17.90 -3.86 -18.96
C ASP A 218 18.01 -3.91 -17.43
N LEU A 219 19.03 -4.60 -16.91
CA LEU A 219 19.30 -4.68 -15.47
C LEU A 219 19.69 -3.32 -14.89
N VAL A 220 20.51 -2.55 -15.60
CA VAL A 220 20.90 -1.19 -15.19
C VAL A 220 19.68 -0.26 -15.16
N GLU A 221 18.85 -0.29 -16.22
CA GLU A 221 17.62 0.50 -16.29
C GLU A 221 16.65 0.11 -15.17
N LEU A 222 16.43 -1.20 -14.98
CA LEU A 222 15.54 -1.71 -13.94
C LEU A 222 16.03 -1.31 -12.54
N LYS A 223 17.34 -1.36 -12.27
CA LYS A 223 17.91 -0.89 -11.01
C LYS A 223 17.60 0.58 -10.75
N SER A 224 17.80 1.42 -11.76
CA SER A 224 17.55 2.87 -11.67
C SER A 224 16.07 3.16 -11.40
N GLU A 225 15.17 2.40 -12.01
CA GLU A 225 13.72 2.58 -11.84
C GLU A 225 13.23 2.07 -10.49
N ILE A 226 13.82 0.99 -9.95
CA ILE A 226 13.61 0.54 -8.57
C ILE A 226 14.05 1.64 -7.59
N GLU A 227 15.23 2.22 -7.79
CA GLU A 227 15.76 3.30 -6.95
C GLU A 227 14.85 4.54 -6.98
N LYS A 228 14.45 4.97 -8.18
CA LYS A 228 13.52 6.08 -8.34
C LYS A 228 12.17 5.80 -7.68
N CYS A 229 11.64 4.59 -7.84
CA CYS A 229 10.36 4.19 -7.24
C CYS A 229 10.41 4.23 -5.71
N ILE A 230 11.45 3.62 -5.10
CA ILE A 230 11.62 3.63 -3.64
C ILE A 230 11.87 5.06 -3.12
N GLY A 231 12.68 5.85 -3.83
CA GLY A 231 12.98 7.23 -3.46
C GLY A 231 11.78 8.19 -3.53
N GLN A 232 10.70 7.82 -4.23
CA GLN A 232 9.47 8.59 -4.35
C GLN A 232 8.38 8.19 -3.35
N LEU A 233 8.61 7.13 -2.55
CA LEU A 233 7.63 6.69 -1.56
C LEU A 233 7.46 7.76 -0.47
N PRO A 234 6.21 8.14 -0.10
CA PRO A 234 6.00 9.08 0.98
C PRO A 234 6.46 8.49 2.31
N VAL A 235 7.27 9.25 3.04
CA VAL A 235 7.76 8.88 4.37
C VAL A 235 7.34 9.91 5.40
N THR A 236 7.14 9.48 6.63
CA THR A 236 6.92 10.38 7.77
C THR A 236 7.89 10.06 8.86
N HIS A 237 8.59 11.09 9.34
CA HIS A 237 9.53 11.01 10.44
C HIS A 237 8.96 11.62 11.71
N PHE A 238 9.16 10.90 12.82
CA PHE A 238 9.00 11.40 14.18
C PHE A 238 10.34 11.46 14.93
N CYS A 239 11.41 11.05 14.26
CA CYS A 239 12.78 11.01 14.78
C CYS A 239 13.62 12.15 14.19
N GLU A 240 14.78 12.43 14.80
CA GLU A 240 15.65 13.54 14.41
C GLU A 240 16.55 13.18 13.21
N GLU A 241 16.86 11.89 13.03
CA GLU A 241 17.83 11.41 12.03
C GLU A 241 17.33 11.57 10.59
N GLN A 242 16.01 11.52 10.37
CA GLN A 242 15.36 11.65 9.06
C GLN A 242 16.01 10.82 7.92
N GLU A 243 16.43 9.59 8.26
CA GLU A 243 17.10 8.71 7.30
C GLU A 243 16.18 8.29 6.15
N LYS A 244 16.78 8.06 4.97
CA LYS A 244 16.07 7.46 3.82
C LYS A 244 15.80 5.97 4.05
N ILE A 245 14.87 5.41 3.28
CA ILE A 245 14.61 3.97 3.26
C ILE A 245 15.88 3.23 2.86
N LYS A 246 16.40 2.39 3.75
CA LYS A 246 17.57 1.55 3.51
C LYS A 246 17.15 0.27 2.80
N TYR A 247 17.77 0.00 1.65
CA TYR A 247 17.53 -1.21 0.88
C TYR A 247 18.78 -1.64 0.11
N THR A 248 18.83 -2.90 -0.30
CA THR A 248 19.86 -3.45 -1.20
C THR A 248 19.17 -4.23 -2.31
N CYS A 249 19.49 -3.91 -3.56
CA CYS A 249 18.97 -4.60 -4.75
C CYS A 249 20.10 -5.35 -5.46
N LYS A 250 19.88 -6.65 -5.72
CA LYS A 250 20.80 -7.53 -6.45
C LYS A 250 20.07 -8.23 -7.60
N PHE A 251 20.76 -8.43 -8.71
CA PHE A 251 20.33 -9.34 -9.77
C PHE A 251 21.26 -10.54 -9.74
N ILE A 252 20.75 -11.69 -9.32
CA ILE A 252 21.54 -12.90 -9.16
C ILE A 252 21.45 -13.71 -10.46
N PRO A 253 22.56 -13.98 -11.16
CA PRO A 253 22.54 -14.70 -12.43
C PRO A 253 22.17 -16.18 -12.24
N VAL A 254 21.17 -16.61 -12.99
CA VAL A 254 20.70 -18.00 -13.06
C VAL A 254 21.35 -18.68 -14.24
N HIS A 255 21.96 -19.84 -13.99
CA HIS A 255 22.71 -20.57 -15.00
C HIS A 255 22.01 -21.85 -15.44
N ARG A 256 22.04 -22.11 -16.75
CA ARG A 256 21.69 -23.39 -17.35
C ARG A 256 22.91 -23.91 -18.12
N GLN A 257 23.35 -25.13 -17.80
CA GLN A 257 24.50 -25.77 -18.44
C GLN A 257 25.78 -24.91 -18.48
N GLY A 258 26.01 -24.12 -17.43
CA GLY A 258 27.20 -23.27 -17.30
C GLY A 258 27.09 -21.87 -17.94
N THR A 259 26.00 -21.57 -18.65
CA THR A 259 25.73 -20.24 -19.24
C THR A 259 24.66 -19.50 -18.46
N VAL A 260 24.78 -18.18 -18.33
CA VAL A 260 23.72 -17.34 -17.74
C VAL A 260 22.52 -17.34 -18.69
N CYS A 261 21.35 -17.74 -18.20
CA CYS A 261 20.13 -17.80 -19.00
C CYS A 261 19.05 -16.82 -18.52
N SER A 262 19.09 -16.41 -17.25
CA SER A 262 18.10 -15.51 -16.66
C SER A 262 18.64 -14.89 -15.36
N TYR A 263 17.86 -14.02 -14.72
CA TYR A 263 18.21 -13.37 -13.46
C TYR A 263 17.08 -13.46 -12.44
N VAL A 264 17.44 -13.55 -11.17
CA VAL A 264 16.52 -13.33 -10.05
C VAL A 264 16.76 -11.93 -9.50
N CYS A 265 15.70 -11.12 -9.40
CA CYS A 265 15.77 -9.83 -8.71
C CYS A 265 15.52 -10.08 -7.22
N ALA A 266 16.54 -9.79 -6.40
CA ALA A 266 16.49 -9.92 -4.96
C ALA A 266 16.62 -8.53 -4.32
N LEU A 267 15.61 -8.11 -3.57
CA LEU A 267 15.55 -6.84 -2.88
C LEU A 267 15.45 -7.07 -1.38
N ARG A 268 16.42 -6.59 -0.60
CA ARG A 268 16.36 -6.53 0.86
C ARG A 268 15.93 -5.14 1.28
N VAL A 269 14.87 -5.03 2.08
CA VAL A 269 14.38 -3.79 2.67
C VAL A 269 14.65 -3.86 4.17
N GLU A 270 15.35 -2.88 4.72
CA GLU A 270 15.57 -2.80 6.15
C GLU A 270 14.36 -2.20 6.86
N ARG A 271 14.25 -2.48 8.16
CA ARG A 271 13.26 -1.85 9.01
C ARG A 271 13.46 -0.33 9.00
N PHE A 272 12.37 0.40 8.81
CA PHE A 272 12.38 1.85 8.89
C PHE A 272 12.05 2.35 10.30
N CYS A 273 12.65 3.47 10.69
CA CYS A 273 12.49 4.03 12.04
C CYS A 273 11.04 4.46 12.33
N CYS A 274 10.39 5.09 11.35
CA CYS A 274 9.08 5.72 11.51
C CYS A 274 8.03 5.05 10.60
N ALA A 275 7.61 5.73 9.53
CA ALA A 275 6.51 5.27 8.68
C ALA A 275 6.80 5.49 7.18
N VAL A 276 6.51 4.47 6.38
CA VAL A 276 6.62 4.46 4.92
C VAL A 276 5.27 4.12 4.29
N PHE A 277 4.79 4.96 3.38
CA PHE A 277 3.56 4.74 2.63
C PHE A 277 3.90 4.25 1.21
N ALA A 278 3.03 3.44 0.62
CA ALA A 278 3.17 3.00 -0.76
C ALA A 278 2.80 4.11 -1.77
N ALA A 279 1.95 5.04 -1.35
CA ALA A 279 1.53 6.23 -2.10
C ALA A 279 0.87 7.20 -1.12
N GLU A 280 0.58 8.42 -1.58
CA GLU A 280 -0.24 9.35 -0.79
C GLU A 280 -1.59 8.72 -0.42
N PRO A 281 -2.13 8.95 0.79
CA PRO A 281 -3.45 8.46 1.16
C PRO A 281 -4.53 8.89 0.17
N ASP A 282 -5.44 7.98 -0.15
CA ASP A 282 -6.66 8.29 -0.89
C ASP A 282 -7.65 9.00 0.07
N SER A 283 -7.34 10.26 0.36
CA SER A 283 -8.13 11.17 1.18
C SER A 283 -8.10 12.56 0.53
N TRP A 284 -9.24 13.23 0.47
CA TRP A 284 -9.41 14.49 -0.28
C TRP A 284 -10.16 15.54 0.53
N HIS A 285 -9.98 16.79 0.13
CA HIS A 285 -10.73 17.94 0.63
C HIS A 285 -10.99 18.95 -0.50
N VAL A 286 -11.87 19.90 -0.23
CA VAL A 286 -12.08 21.08 -1.07
C VAL A 286 -11.08 22.15 -0.64
N GLU A 287 -10.37 22.72 -1.60
CA GLU A 287 -9.59 23.94 -1.40
C GLU A 287 -9.98 24.95 -2.48
N GLY A 288 -10.55 26.09 -2.05
CA GLY A 288 -11.18 27.05 -2.96
C GLY A 288 -12.29 26.37 -3.76
N SER A 289 -12.13 26.31 -5.08
CA SER A 289 -13.08 25.65 -6.00
C SER A 289 -12.62 24.27 -6.50
N CYS A 290 -11.52 23.74 -5.97
CA CYS A 290 -10.88 22.52 -6.47
C CYS A 290 -10.93 21.39 -5.44
N VAL A 291 -11.03 20.15 -5.94
CA VAL A 291 -10.82 18.94 -5.13
C VAL A 291 -9.33 18.62 -5.13
N LYS A 292 -8.72 18.58 -3.94
CA LYS A 292 -7.32 18.23 -3.76
C LYS A 292 -7.18 16.98 -2.89
N ARG A 293 -6.16 16.18 -3.19
CA ARG A 293 -5.76 15.03 -2.38
C ARG A 293 -4.83 15.53 -1.29
N PHE A 294 -5.01 15.07 -0.06
CA PHE A 294 -4.03 15.32 0.98
C PHE A 294 -2.70 14.68 0.60
N THR A 295 -1.62 15.40 0.87
CA THR A 295 -0.30 14.80 0.99
C THR A 295 -0.23 13.97 2.27
N THR A 296 0.72 13.04 2.33
CA THR A 296 0.98 12.20 3.50
C THR A 296 1.31 13.07 4.71
N GLU A 297 2.08 14.14 4.51
CA GLU A 297 2.43 15.10 5.56
C GLU A 297 1.18 15.78 6.15
N GLU A 298 0.32 16.34 5.29
CA GLU A 298 -0.93 16.97 5.72
C GLU A 298 -1.85 15.97 6.41
N TRP A 299 -2.00 14.77 5.83
CA TRP A 299 -2.84 13.73 6.37
C TRP A 299 -2.37 13.30 7.76
N VAL A 300 -1.07 13.01 7.94
CA VAL A 300 -0.53 12.62 9.23
C VAL A 300 -0.66 13.77 10.22
N LYS A 301 -0.35 15.01 9.83
CA LYS A 301 -0.49 16.18 10.71
C LYS A 301 -1.92 16.32 11.23
N LEU A 302 -2.92 16.20 10.35
CA LEU A 302 -4.32 16.26 10.73
C LEU A 302 -4.70 15.13 11.67
N GLN A 303 -4.32 13.88 11.38
CA GLN A 303 -4.65 12.74 12.26
C GLN A 303 -3.95 12.81 13.62
N MET A 304 -2.84 13.52 13.71
CA MET A 304 -2.07 13.73 14.94
C MET A 304 -2.51 14.94 15.75
N ASP A 305 -3.38 15.77 15.20
CA ASP A 305 -3.83 16.99 15.86
C ASP A 305 -4.75 16.66 17.04
N THR A 306 -4.33 17.09 18.22
CA THR A 306 -5.07 16.94 19.48
C THR A 306 -6.07 18.07 19.72
N THR A 307 -6.07 19.11 18.88
CA THR A 307 -6.93 20.28 19.08
C THR A 307 -8.38 19.95 18.72
N PRO A 308 -9.36 20.13 19.61
CA PRO A 308 -10.78 19.81 19.38
C PRO A 308 -11.33 20.37 18.07
#